data_AF-N2AE82-F1
#
_entry.id   AF-N2AE82-F1
#
_cell.length_a   1.000
_cell.length_b   1.000
_cell.length_c   1.000
_cell.angle_alpha   90.00
_cell.angle_beta   90.00
_cell.angle_gamma   90.00
#
_symmetry.space_group_name_H-M   'P 1'
#
loop_
_entity.id
_entity.type
_entity.pdbx_description
1 polymer ?
#
loop_
_entity_poly.entity_id
_entity_poly.type
_entity_poly.pdbx_seq_one_letter_code
_entity_poly.pdbx_strand_id
1 'polypeptide(L)' 'MDSNDNGGFLWGLLGCCIPIVGLILFLVWKDQKPKTAKAAGIGALVSVILGVLSYIVVFVIIGASAVAFGV' A
#
# COMPACT_ATOMS: atom_id res chain seq x y z
N MET A 1 -21.07 -6.54 24.97
CA MET A 1 -20.93 -5.98 23.61
C MET A 1 -19.78 -5.01 23.64
N ASP A 2 -18.64 -5.30 22.98
CA ASP A 2 -17.64 -4.26 22.69
C ASP A 2 -17.80 -3.91 21.21
N SER A 3 -18.42 -2.76 20.97
CA SER A 3 -19.12 -2.42 19.73
C SER A 3 -18.22 -1.74 18.67
N ASN A 4 -16.92 -1.99 18.67
CA ASN A 4 -15.99 -1.24 17.82
C ASN A 4 -15.09 -2.15 16.97
N ASP A 5 -15.68 -3.10 16.24
CA ASP A 5 -15.09 -3.71 15.04
C ASP A 5 -15.03 -2.69 13.86
N ASN A 6 -14.61 -1.45 14.15
CA ASN A 6 -14.28 -0.45 13.16
C ASN A 6 -12.90 -0.77 12.62
N GLY A 7 -12.83 -1.76 11.72
CA GLY A 7 -11.74 -1.95 10.77
C GLY A 7 -11.68 -0.74 9.84
N GLY A 8 -11.32 0.39 10.42
CA GLY A 8 -11.37 1.70 9.82
C GLY A 8 -10.11 1.98 9.01
N PHE A 9 -10.25 2.98 8.14
CA PHE A 9 -9.23 3.66 7.34
C PHE A 9 -7.81 3.68 7.96
N LEU A 10 -7.67 3.79 9.29
CA LEU A 10 -6.40 3.67 10.02
C LEU A 10 -5.58 2.40 9.68
N TRP A 11 -6.21 1.23 9.56
CA TRP A 11 -5.49 -0.02 9.25
C TRP A 11 -4.97 -0.03 7.81
N GLY A 12 -5.70 0.61 6.89
CA GLY A 12 -5.22 0.83 5.51
C GLY A 12 -4.07 1.84 5.46
N LEU A 13 -4.12 2.88 6.29
CA LEU A 13 -3.07 3.91 6.36
C LEU A 13 -1.75 3.35 6.94
N LEU A 14 -1.80 2.46 7.94
CA LEU A 14 -0.61 1.74 8.41
C LEU A 14 0.01 0.87 7.30
N GLY A 15 -0.83 0.19 6.50
CA GLY A 15 -0.36 -0.56 5.33
C GLY A 15 0.24 0.34 4.25
N CYS A 16 -0.18 1.61 4.18
CA CYS A 16 0.35 2.58 3.23
C CYS A 16 1.75 3.08 3.60
N CYS A 17 2.04 3.27 4.89
CA CYS A 17 3.36 3.72 5.33
C CYS A 17 4.44 2.65 5.21
N ILE A 18 4.09 1.36 5.39
CA ILE A 18 5.04 0.26 5.25
C ILE A 18 4.31 -0.96 4.63
N PRO A 19 4.46 -1.22 3.32
CA PRO A 19 3.73 -2.30 2.64
C PRO A 19 4.05 -3.69 3.24
N ILE A 20 5.27 -3.87 3.76
CA ILE A 20 5.69 -5.10 4.46
C ILE A 20 4.88 -5.33 5.74
N VAL A 21 4.62 -4.27 6.52
CA VAL A 21 3.84 -4.36 7.76
C VAL A 21 2.40 -4.72 7.44
N GLY A 22 1.81 -4.15 6.38
CA GLY A 22 0.46 -4.51 5.93
C GLY A 22 0.32 -5.97 5.52
N LEU A 23 1.36 -6.57 4.91
CA LEU A 23 1.41 -7.99 4.55
C LEU A 23 1.52 -8.91 5.78
N ILE A 24 2.35 -8.55 6.77
CA ILE A 24 2.49 -9.29 8.04
C ILE A 24 1.16 -9.25 8.82
N LEU A 25 0.52 -8.10 8.83
CA LEU A 25 -0.74 -7.85 9.53
C LEU A 25 -1.93 -8.57 8.85
N PHE A 26 -1.90 -8.67 7.52
CA PHE A 26 -2.82 -9.52 6.77
C PHE A 26 -2.69 -10.99 7.17
N LEU A 27 -1.46 -11.51 7.34
CA LEU A 27 -1.22 -12.89 7.75
C LEU A 27 -1.61 -13.15 9.21
N VAL A 28 -1.27 -12.25 10.14
CA VAL A 28 -1.57 -12.44 11.57
C VAL A 28 -3.07 -12.39 11.87
N TRP A 29 -3.85 -11.64 11.09
CA TRP A 29 -5.30 -11.53 11.25
C TRP A 29 -6.11 -12.33 10.22
N LYS A 30 -5.44 -13.07 9.32
CA LYS A 30 -6.07 -13.92 8.29
C LYS A 30 -7.10 -14.88 8.90
N ASP A 31 -6.74 -15.49 10.02
CA ASP A 31 -7.52 -16.56 10.63
C ASP A 31 -8.37 -16.09 11.84
N GLN A 32 -8.22 -14.83 12.26
CA GLN A 32 -8.88 -14.29 13.48
C GLN A 32 -9.90 -13.17 13.19
N LYS A 33 -9.62 -12.26 12.24
CA LYS A 33 -10.46 -11.10 11.92
C LYS A 33 -10.41 -10.75 10.43
N PRO A 34 -11.20 -11.44 9.57
CA PRO A 34 -11.09 -11.33 8.12
C PRO A 34 -11.46 -9.95 7.56
N LYS A 35 -12.33 -9.19 8.25
CA LYS A 35 -12.74 -7.85 7.78
C LYS A 35 -11.62 -6.82 7.91
N THR A 36 -10.88 -6.83 9.03
CA THR A 36 -9.79 -5.89 9.24
C THR A 36 -8.51 -6.33 8.52
N ALA A 37 -8.29 -7.64 8.33
CA ALA A 37 -7.25 -8.16 7.46
C ALA A 37 -7.42 -7.64 6.01
N LYS A 38 -8.65 -7.66 5.46
CA LYS A 38 -8.92 -7.09 4.12
C LYS A 38 -8.59 -5.59 4.03
N ALA A 39 -8.93 -4.80 5.05
CA ALA A 39 -8.62 -3.37 5.06
C ALA A 39 -7.11 -3.08 5.08
N ALA A 40 -6.33 -3.80 5.90
CA ALA A 40 -4.87 -3.70 5.93
C ALA A 40 -4.22 -4.16 4.61
N GLY A 41 -4.72 -5.26 4.04
CA GLY A 41 -4.26 -5.77 2.74
C GLY A 41 -4.54 -4.80 1.57
N ILE A 42 -5.70 -4.15 1.55
CA ILE A 42 -6.01 -3.13 0.53
C ILE A 42 -5.07 -1.92 0.66
N GLY A 43 -4.80 -1.43 1.87
CA GLY A 43 -3.85 -0.35 2.10
C GLY A 43 -2.44 -0.67 1.62
N ALA A 44 -1.96 -1.89 1.91
CA ALA A 44 -0.67 -2.37 1.41
C ALA A 44 -0.64 -2.44 -0.13
N LEU A 45 -1.68 -3.01 -0.75
CA LEU A 45 -1.77 -3.16 -2.21
C LEU A 45 -1.76 -1.79 -2.91
N VAL A 46 -2.54 -0.83 -2.42
CA VAL A 46 -2.62 0.52 -2.99
C VAL A 46 -1.27 1.24 -2.94
N SER A 47 -0.53 1.12 -1.83
CA SER A 47 0.79 1.76 -1.69
C SER A 47 1.84 1.20 -2.65
N VAL A 48 1.82 -0.12 -2.90
CA VAL A 48 2.69 -0.77 -3.87
C VAL A 48 2.34 -0.30 -5.29
N ILE A 49 1.05 -0.27 -5.63
CA ILE A 49 0.59 0.18 -6.95
C ILE A 49 0.96 1.64 -7.20
N LEU A 50 0.74 2.54 -6.23
CA LEU A 50 1.14 3.95 -6.35
C LEU A 50 2.66 4.11 -6.44
N GLY A 51 3.44 3.34 -5.68
CA GLY A 51 4.90 3.34 -5.73
C GLY A 51 5.42 2.91 -7.11
N VAL A 52 4.86 1.83 -7.67
CA VAL A 52 5.23 1.35 -9.00
C VAL A 52 4.82 2.35 -10.09
N LEU A 53 3.61 2.90 -10.04
CA LEU A 53 3.14 3.90 -11.00
C LEU A 53 4.00 5.17 -10.96
N SER A 54 4.26 5.70 -9.76
CA SER A 54 5.13 6.88 -9.60
C SER A 54 6.55 6.61 -10.07
N TYR A 55 7.10 5.43 -9.78
CA TYR A 55 8.42 5.02 -10.28
C TYR A 55 8.47 4.98 -11.81
N ILE A 56 7.47 4.38 -12.48
CA ILE A 56 7.40 4.33 -13.95
C ILE A 56 7.28 5.73 -14.54
N VAL A 57 6.40 6.57 -13.99
CA VAL A 57 6.22 7.96 -14.47
C VAL A 57 7.51 8.75 -14.34
N VAL A 58 8.18 8.68 -13.19
CA VAL A 58 9.47 9.34 -12.96
C VAL A 58 10.54 8.77 -13.88
N PHE A 59 10.59 7.45 -14.08
CA PHE A 59 11.55 6.81 -14.99
C PHE A 59 11.35 7.24 -16.44
N VAL A 60 10.10 7.36 -16.89
CA VAL A 60 9.78 7.85 -18.24
C VAL A 60 10.11 9.34 -18.37
N ILE A 61 9.80 10.17 -17.37
CA ILE A 61 10.12 11.60 -17.41
C ILE A 61 11.63 11.81 -17.38
N ILE A 62 12.35 11.15 -16.45
CA ILE A 62 13.80 11.25 -16.36
C ILE A 62 14.44 10.67 -17.63
N GLY A 63 14.03 9.50 -18.09
CA GLY A 63 14.55 8.89 -19.31
C GLY A 63 14.27 9.75 -20.55
N ALA A 64 13.06 10.28 -20.70
CA ALA A 64 12.69 11.21 -21.77
C ALA A 64 13.48 12.52 -21.69
N SER A 65 13.69 13.05 -20.47
CA SER A 65 14.51 14.25 -20.27
C SER A 65 15.98 13.99 -20.54
N ALA A 66 16.53 12.83 -20.16
CA ALA A 66 17.91 12.45 -20.46
C ALA A 66 18.15 12.37 -21.96
N VAL A 67 17.24 11.74 -22.72
CA VAL A 67 17.34 11.69 -24.19
C VAL A 67 17.09 13.06 -24.84
N ALA A 68 16.27 13.93 -24.24
CA ALA A 68 16.00 15.27 -24.77
C ALA A 68 17.10 16.28 -24.45
N PHE A 69 17.77 16.16 -23.29
CA PHE A 69 18.88 17.01 -22.86
C PHE A 69 20.25 16.45 -23.25
N GLY A 70 20.32 15.28 -23.90
CA GLY A 70 21.52 14.78 -24.56
C GLY A 70 22.70 14.51 -23.61
N VAL A 71 22.43 14.03 -22.39
CA VAL A 71 23.44 13.47 -21.50
C VAL A 71 23.72 12.01 -21.79
#